data_AF-K1YE85-F1
#
_entry.id   AF-K1YE85-F1
#
_cell.length_a   1.000
_cell.length_b   1.000
_cell.length_c   1.000
_cell.angle_alpha   90.00
_cell.angle_beta   90.00
_cell.angle_gamma   90.00
#
_symmetry.space_group_name_H-M   'P 1'
#
loop_
_entity.id
_entity.type
_entity.pdbx_description
1 polymer ?
#
loop_
_entity_poly.entity_id
_entity_poly.type
_entity_poly.pdbx_seq_one_letter_code
_entity_poly.pdbx_strand_id
1 'polypeptide(L)'
;MPNSVDIDLLRANICDIFWDHPIIPLSHLKYFHGVECVDRSCWNRDQQWDNVFSFFDPEDKCIKIRGDQISVRQNLEVALMIAMGESLLADYAEKKVMKDVVVEQLHLGRVYHLHLREKDRRTCFLTHDQLRSFLSLARMCATDDENHYTRLVNNDEGFTPPGLLMGLMYAWYVDNRLASHIEYKMSVMKINQTNLIPEQLKMAGRRSRMIGFFKDIVFKQ
;
A
#
# COMPACT_ATOMS: atom_id res chain seq x y z
N MET A 1 0.59 -32.98 -9.41
CA MET A 1 -0.40 -32.65 -8.36
C MET A 1 0.11 -31.37 -7.72
N PRO A 2 -0.61 -30.24 -7.75
CA PRO A 2 -0.19 -29.09 -6.97
C PRO A 2 -0.22 -29.52 -5.50
N ASN A 3 0.86 -29.28 -4.77
CA ASN A 3 0.93 -29.55 -3.33
C ASN A 3 -0.29 -28.89 -2.69
N SER A 4 -1.22 -29.69 -2.18
CA SER A 4 -2.35 -29.17 -1.41
C SER A 4 -1.76 -28.36 -0.27
N VAL A 5 -2.09 -27.07 -0.20
CA VAL A 5 -1.65 -26.20 0.89
C VAL A 5 -2.13 -26.82 2.20
N ASP A 6 -1.19 -27.09 3.12
CA ASP A 6 -1.53 -27.51 4.47
C ASP A 6 -2.14 -26.31 5.21
N ILE A 7 -3.47 -26.32 5.33
CA ILE A 7 -4.25 -25.22 5.89
C ILE A 7 -3.94 -25.03 7.37
N ASP A 8 -3.70 -26.11 8.12
CA ASP A 8 -3.44 -26.03 9.55
C ASP A 8 -2.04 -25.48 9.80
N LEU A 9 -1.05 -25.88 9.01
CA LEU A 9 0.28 -25.28 9.03
C LEU A 9 0.25 -23.80 8.64
N LEU A 10 -0.50 -23.43 7.60
CA LEU A 10 -0.65 -22.02 7.19
C LEU A 10 -1.29 -21.19 8.31
N ARG A 11 -2.34 -21.71 8.95
CA ARG A 11 -3.00 -21.04 10.07
C ARG A 11 -2.04 -20.84 11.24
N ALA A 12 -1.27 -21.88 11.59
CA ALA A 12 -0.25 -21.79 12.64
C ALA A 12 0.81 -20.73 12.31
N ASN A 13 1.34 -20.73 11.09
CA ASN A 13 2.32 -19.73 10.64
C ASN A 13 1.76 -18.29 10.70
N ILE A 14 0.51 -18.08 10.29
CA ILE A 14 -0.13 -16.75 10.37
C ILE A 14 -0.31 -16.33 11.84
N CYS A 15 -0.73 -17.24 12.72
CA CYS A 15 -0.84 -16.97 14.15
C CYS A 15 0.52 -16.58 14.76
N ASP A 16 1.58 -17.32 14.44
CA ASP A 16 2.94 -17.01 14.88
C ASP A 16 3.39 -15.63 14.38
N ILE A 17 3.13 -15.29 13.11
CA ILE A 17 3.43 -13.97 12.56
C ILE A 17 2.72 -12.86 13.34
N PHE A 18 1.44 -13.03 13.67
CA PHE A 18 0.72 -12.05 14.48
C PHE A 18 1.27 -11.95 15.90
N TRP A 19 1.70 -13.07 16.48
CA TRP A 19 2.31 -13.10 17.80
C TRP A 19 3.65 -12.36 17.85
N ASP A 20 4.45 -12.48 16.78
CA ASP A 20 5.72 -11.76 16.64
C ASP A 20 5.54 -10.23 16.51
N HIS A 21 4.36 -9.78 16.06
CA HIS A 21 4.05 -8.38 15.79
C HIS A 21 2.91 -7.84 16.67
N PRO A 22 3.09 -7.75 18.00
CA PRO A 22 2.06 -7.29 18.94
C PRO A 22 1.67 -5.82 18.74
N ILE A 23 2.45 -5.09 17.93
CA ILE A 23 2.19 -3.72 17.54
C ILE A 23 0.91 -3.59 16.69
N ILE A 24 0.48 -4.66 16.03
CA ILE A 24 -0.70 -4.68 15.15
C ILE A 24 -1.99 -4.60 15.99
N PRO A 25 -2.79 -3.53 15.86
CA PRO A 25 -4.07 -3.44 16.55
C PRO A 25 -5.06 -4.50 16.06
N LEU A 26 -5.75 -5.18 16.98
CA LEU A 26 -6.81 -6.14 16.65
C LEU A 26 -7.93 -5.53 15.80
N SER A 27 -8.16 -4.21 15.89
CA SER A 27 -9.12 -3.50 15.05
C SER A 27 -8.79 -3.57 13.55
N HIS A 28 -7.54 -3.79 13.17
CA HIS A 28 -7.15 -3.92 11.75
C HIS A 28 -7.65 -5.23 11.15
N LEU A 29 -7.81 -6.28 11.96
CA LEU A 29 -8.31 -7.58 11.50
C LEU A 29 -9.79 -7.54 11.06
N LYS A 30 -10.51 -6.43 11.33
CA LYS A 30 -11.90 -6.24 10.90
C LYS A 30 -12.05 -5.84 9.43
N TYR A 31 -10.96 -5.51 8.74
CA TYR A 31 -10.98 -4.98 7.37
C TYR A 31 -10.75 -6.05 6.29
N PHE A 32 -10.65 -7.32 6.66
CA PHE A 32 -10.65 -8.45 5.74
C PHE A 32 -11.37 -9.66 6.37
N HIS A 33 -11.85 -10.59 5.55
CA HIS A 33 -12.56 -11.79 6.00
C HIS A 33 -11.66 -13.01 6.16
N GLY A 34 -10.59 -13.09 5.36
CA GLY A 34 -9.70 -14.24 5.37
C GLY A 34 -8.50 -14.07 4.45
N VAL A 35 -7.69 -15.13 4.38
CA VAL A 35 -6.54 -15.24 3.50
C VAL A 35 -6.79 -16.38 2.52
N GLU A 36 -6.58 -16.13 1.23
CA GLU A 36 -6.69 -17.11 0.17
C GLU A 36 -5.37 -17.27 -0.58
N CYS A 37 -5.01 -18.53 -0.82
CA CYS A 37 -3.85 -18.87 -1.64
C CYS A 37 -4.26 -18.98 -3.10
N VAL A 38 -3.71 -18.10 -3.94
CA VAL A 38 -3.97 -18.09 -5.38
C VAL A 38 -2.87 -18.83 -6.10
N ASP A 39 -3.22 -19.83 -6.91
CA ASP A 39 -2.25 -20.54 -7.74
C ASP A 39 -1.55 -19.58 -8.71
N ARG A 40 -0.28 -19.84 -9.00
CA ARG A 40 0.51 -18.99 -9.90
C ARG A 40 -0.10 -18.87 -11.30
N SER A 41 -0.74 -19.93 -11.80
CA SER A 41 -1.42 -19.93 -13.11
C SER A 41 -2.70 -19.09 -13.13
N CYS A 42 -3.29 -18.84 -11.97
CA CYS A 42 -4.49 -18.03 -11.80
C CYS A 42 -4.18 -16.58 -11.36
N TRP A 43 -2.90 -16.23 -11.25
CA TRP A 43 -2.49 -14.89 -10.82
C TRP A 43 -2.72 -13.87 -11.93
N ASN A 44 -3.66 -12.95 -11.70
CA ASN A 44 -4.14 -11.99 -12.70
C ASN A 44 -3.60 -10.56 -12.49
N ARG A 45 -2.85 -10.29 -11.41
CA ARG A 45 -2.20 -8.99 -11.22
C ARG A 45 -0.98 -8.87 -12.11
N ASP A 46 -0.96 -7.78 -12.86
CA ASP A 46 0.21 -7.33 -13.61
C ASP A 46 1.35 -6.95 -12.64
N GLN A 47 2.52 -7.53 -12.88
CA GLN A 47 3.74 -7.37 -12.10
C GLN A 47 4.77 -6.46 -12.80
N GLN A 48 4.35 -5.76 -13.85
CA GLN A 48 5.22 -4.85 -14.60
C GLN A 48 5.82 -3.73 -13.71
N TRP A 49 5.14 -3.37 -12.62
CA TRP A 49 5.50 -2.21 -11.80
C TRP A 49 5.90 -2.54 -10.36
N ASP A 50 5.59 -3.75 -9.88
CA ASP A 50 5.96 -4.23 -8.54
C ASP A 50 6.09 -5.75 -8.47
N ASN A 51 6.96 -6.24 -7.58
CA ASN A 51 7.11 -7.66 -7.28
C ASN A 51 6.32 -8.04 -6.02
N VAL A 52 5.13 -7.45 -5.81
CA VAL A 52 4.29 -7.78 -4.67
C VAL A 52 3.36 -8.92 -5.07
N PHE A 53 3.48 -10.03 -4.34
CA PHE A 53 2.78 -11.28 -4.59
C PHE A 53 1.56 -11.46 -3.67
N SER A 54 0.98 -10.34 -3.27
CA SER A 54 -0.25 -10.28 -2.48
C SER A 54 -1.04 -9.03 -2.80
N PHE A 55 -2.32 -9.05 -2.49
CA PHE A 55 -3.19 -7.88 -2.52
C PHE A 55 -4.42 -8.12 -1.66
N PHE A 56 -5.10 -7.04 -1.31
CA PHE A 56 -6.47 -7.11 -0.80
C PHE A 56 -7.47 -7.00 -1.95
N ASP A 57 -8.42 -7.94 -2.02
CA ASP A 57 -9.52 -7.91 -2.98
C ASP A 57 -10.76 -7.27 -2.34
N PRO A 58 -11.22 -6.09 -2.81
CA PRO A 58 -12.39 -5.43 -2.23
C PRO A 58 -13.73 -6.12 -2.56
N GLU A 59 -13.79 -7.03 -3.53
CA GLU A 59 -15.04 -7.70 -3.92
C GLU A 59 -15.46 -8.75 -2.89
N ASP A 60 -14.54 -9.63 -2.49
CA ASP A 60 -14.77 -10.65 -1.45
C ASP A 60 -14.20 -10.30 -0.08
N LYS A 61 -13.41 -9.21 -0.02
CA LYS A 61 -12.70 -8.72 1.17
C LYS A 61 -11.68 -9.72 1.71
N CYS A 62 -11.10 -10.55 0.85
CA CYS A 62 -10.04 -11.46 1.23
C CYS A 62 -8.65 -10.90 0.86
N ILE A 63 -7.66 -11.26 1.67
CA ILE A 63 -6.26 -11.11 1.32
C ILE A 63 -5.88 -12.26 0.38
N LYS A 64 -5.43 -11.94 -0.83
CA LYS A 64 -4.94 -12.91 -1.80
C LYS A 64 -3.42 -12.98 -1.72
N ILE A 65 -2.86 -14.17 -1.53
CA ILE A 65 -1.41 -14.41 -1.51
C ILE A 65 -1.09 -15.47 -2.56
N ARG A 66 -0.10 -15.23 -3.42
CA ARG A 66 0.29 -16.22 -4.42
C ARG A 66 0.89 -17.45 -3.73
N GLY A 67 0.51 -18.65 -4.18
CA GLY A 67 0.83 -19.90 -3.50
C GLY A 67 2.33 -20.20 -3.34
N ASP A 68 3.19 -19.64 -4.19
CA ASP A 68 4.65 -19.79 -4.06
C ASP A 68 5.26 -18.97 -2.91
N GLN A 69 4.51 -18.05 -2.30
CA GLN A 69 4.99 -17.24 -1.18
C GLN A 69 4.81 -17.92 0.18
N ILE A 70 3.93 -18.92 0.28
CA ILE A 70 3.52 -19.48 1.57
C ILE A 70 4.52 -20.49 2.15
N SER A 71 5.39 -21.04 1.31
CA SER A 71 6.38 -22.06 1.69
C SER A 71 7.55 -21.49 2.49
N VAL A 72 7.78 -20.18 2.39
CA VAL A 72 8.84 -19.47 3.09
C VAL A 72 8.18 -18.45 4.02
N ARG A 73 8.31 -18.64 5.34
CA ARG A 73 7.69 -17.78 6.37
C ARG A 73 7.94 -16.30 6.11
N GLN A 74 9.18 -15.92 5.78
CA GLN A 74 9.54 -14.53 5.49
C GLN A 74 8.75 -13.94 4.31
N ASN A 75 8.51 -14.72 3.26
CA ASN A 75 7.76 -14.26 2.09
C ASN A 75 6.28 -14.14 2.43
N LEU A 76 5.72 -15.13 3.16
CA LEU A 76 4.36 -15.10 3.67
C LEU A 76 4.12 -13.86 4.54
N GLU A 77 5.05 -13.57 5.45
CA GLU A 77 4.99 -12.44 6.37
C GLU A 77 4.98 -11.09 5.65
N VAL A 78 5.92 -10.88 4.71
CA VAL A 78 5.95 -9.67 3.88
C VAL A 78 4.64 -9.53 3.08
N ALA A 79 4.22 -10.61 2.44
CA ALA A 79 3.00 -10.63 1.62
C ALA A 79 1.75 -10.33 2.46
N LEU A 80 1.65 -10.91 3.66
CA LEU A 80 0.55 -10.69 4.59
C LEU A 80 0.52 -9.24 5.06
N MET A 81 1.65 -8.67 5.51
CA MET A 81 1.68 -7.31 6.04
C MET A 81 1.36 -6.25 4.98
N ILE A 82 1.82 -6.44 3.74
CA ILE A 82 1.48 -5.54 2.65
C ILE A 82 -0.03 -5.57 2.37
N ALA A 83 -0.60 -6.76 2.19
CA ALA A 83 -2.03 -6.90 1.88
C ALA A 83 -2.92 -6.47 3.05
N MET A 84 -2.49 -6.65 4.30
CA MET A 84 -3.18 -6.11 5.46
C MET A 84 -3.21 -4.59 5.45
N GLY A 85 -2.09 -3.93 5.15
CA GLY A 85 -2.08 -2.47 5.01
C GLY A 85 -3.01 -2.00 3.88
N GLU A 86 -3.01 -2.69 2.74
CA GLU A 86 -3.97 -2.42 1.65
C GLU A 86 -5.43 -2.57 2.10
N SER A 87 -5.75 -3.59 2.91
CA SER A 87 -7.11 -3.84 3.40
C SER A 87 -7.69 -2.69 4.22
N LEU A 88 -6.85 -1.90 4.89
CA LEU A 88 -7.30 -0.71 5.63
C LEU A 88 -7.91 0.36 4.73
N LEU A 89 -7.55 0.37 3.45
CA LEU A 89 -8.17 1.24 2.46
C LEU A 89 -9.45 0.62 1.86
N ALA A 90 -9.68 -0.68 2.02
CA ALA A 90 -10.89 -1.39 1.59
C ALA A 90 -11.34 -0.99 0.17
N ASP A 91 -12.61 -0.59 0.03
CA ASP A 91 -13.25 -0.14 -1.21
C ASP A 91 -13.18 1.38 -1.43
N TYR A 92 -12.16 2.06 -0.89
CA TYR A 92 -12.03 3.52 -1.01
C TYR A 92 -12.04 4.04 -2.45
N ALA A 93 -11.59 3.23 -3.41
CA ALA A 93 -11.43 3.59 -4.80
C ALA A 93 -12.59 3.03 -5.62
N GLU A 94 -13.39 3.91 -6.20
CA GLU A 94 -14.43 3.55 -7.16
C GLU A 94 -13.83 3.24 -8.52
N LYS A 95 -12.85 4.06 -8.96
CA LYS A 95 -12.23 3.93 -10.27
C LYS A 95 -10.79 4.41 -10.26
N LYS A 96 -9.93 3.68 -10.97
CA LYS A 96 -8.52 4.02 -11.20
C LYS A 96 -8.28 4.05 -12.72
N VAL A 97 -7.71 5.14 -13.24
CA VAL A 97 -7.51 5.31 -14.69
C VAL A 97 -6.13 5.91 -14.96
N MET A 98 -5.42 5.40 -15.95
CA MET A 98 -4.24 6.04 -16.51
C MET A 98 -4.63 6.73 -17.82
N LYS A 99 -4.27 8.01 -17.98
CA LYS A 99 -4.48 8.76 -19.23
C LYS A 99 -3.17 9.34 -19.71
N ASP A 100 -2.90 9.28 -21.00
CA ASP A 100 -1.67 9.84 -21.57
C ASP A 100 -1.69 11.37 -21.53
N VAL A 101 -0.50 11.95 -21.35
CA VAL A 101 -0.26 13.39 -21.46
C VAL A 101 0.56 13.60 -22.72
N VAL A 102 -0.07 14.21 -23.72
CA VAL A 102 0.54 14.50 -25.02
C VAL A 102 0.50 16.01 -25.27
N VAL A 103 1.65 16.59 -25.60
CA VAL A 103 1.77 18.00 -25.98
C VAL A 103 2.49 18.07 -27.31
N GLU A 104 1.90 18.72 -28.32
CA GLU A 104 2.52 18.85 -29.66
C GLU A 104 2.99 17.50 -30.25
N GLN A 105 2.18 16.45 -30.08
CA GLN A 105 2.49 15.05 -30.47
C GLN A 105 3.61 14.36 -29.66
N LEU A 106 4.23 15.05 -28.70
CA LEU A 106 5.18 14.46 -27.77
C LEU A 106 4.42 13.83 -26.60
N HIS A 107 4.57 12.52 -26.43
CA HIS A 107 4.12 11.83 -25.23
C HIS A 107 5.04 12.25 -24.07
N LEU A 108 4.51 12.94 -23.07
CA LEU A 108 5.28 13.45 -21.92
C LEU A 108 5.19 12.54 -20.69
N GLY A 109 4.13 11.76 -20.60
CA GLY A 109 3.85 10.95 -19.43
C GLY A 109 2.40 10.50 -19.38
N ARG A 110 1.97 10.11 -18.18
CA ARG A 110 0.60 9.69 -17.90
C ARG A 110 0.10 10.37 -16.64
N VAL A 111 -1.20 10.65 -16.58
CA VAL A 111 -1.89 11.07 -15.36
C VAL A 111 -2.64 9.87 -14.82
N TYR A 112 -2.31 9.50 -13.59
CA TYR A 112 -3.10 8.57 -12.80
C TYR A 112 -4.28 9.33 -12.18
N HIS A 113 -5.50 8.92 -12.51
CA HIS A 113 -6.74 9.40 -11.91
C HIS A 113 -7.23 8.37 -10.90
N LEU A 114 -7.51 8.84 -9.69
CA LEU A 114 -8.16 8.10 -8.63
C LEU A 114 -9.49 8.77 -8.30
N HIS A 115 -10.57 8.07 -8.61
CA HIS A 115 -11.92 8.43 -8.17
C HIS A 115 -12.23 7.62 -6.93
N LEU A 116 -12.48 8.32 -5.83
CA LEU A 116 -12.90 7.74 -4.57
C LEU A 116 -14.37 7.38 -4.63
N ARG A 117 -14.73 6.33 -3.91
CA ARG A 117 -16.12 6.05 -3.58
C ARG A 117 -16.69 7.15 -2.67
N GLU A 118 -17.98 7.40 -2.81
CA GLU A 118 -18.71 8.41 -2.03
C GLU A 118 -18.52 8.23 -0.52
N LYS A 119 -18.52 9.35 0.21
CA LYS A 119 -18.08 9.38 1.60
C LYS A 119 -18.86 8.48 2.54
N ASP A 120 -20.16 8.42 2.36
CA ASP A 120 -21.12 7.63 3.13
C ASP A 120 -21.15 6.15 2.73
N ARG A 121 -20.57 5.79 1.57
CA ARG A 121 -20.55 4.42 1.04
C ARG A 121 -19.22 3.69 1.22
N ARG A 122 -18.17 4.38 1.68
CA ARG A 122 -16.85 3.78 1.92
C ARG A 122 -16.81 2.95 3.18
N THR A 123 -16.14 1.79 3.13
CA THR A 123 -15.91 0.93 4.30
C THR A 123 -14.45 0.92 4.75
N CYS A 124 -13.68 1.96 4.45
CA CYS A 124 -12.27 2.04 4.81
C CYS A 124 -12.06 2.42 6.28
N PHE A 125 -10.87 2.10 6.81
CA PHE A 125 -10.45 2.41 8.17
C PHE A 125 -10.32 3.92 8.42
N LEU A 126 -9.87 4.65 7.41
CA LEU A 126 -9.60 6.08 7.51
C LEU A 126 -10.90 6.88 7.36
N THR A 127 -11.07 7.91 8.18
CA THR A 127 -12.10 8.92 7.92
C THR A 127 -11.81 9.66 6.62
N HIS A 128 -12.79 10.41 6.10
CA HIS A 128 -12.60 11.22 4.89
C HIS A 128 -11.38 12.14 4.97
N ASP A 129 -11.22 12.87 6.08
CA ASP A 129 -10.12 13.83 6.24
C ASP A 129 -8.77 13.12 6.43
N GLN A 130 -8.75 11.96 7.09
CA GLN A 130 -7.56 11.13 7.22
C GLN A 130 -7.14 10.55 5.86
N LEU A 131 -8.11 10.09 5.04
CA LEU A 131 -7.85 9.61 3.69
C LEU A 131 -7.31 10.74 2.80
N ARG A 132 -7.91 11.93 2.86
CA ARG A 132 -7.40 13.13 2.16
C ARG A 132 -5.96 13.45 2.57
N SER A 133 -5.67 13.40 3.87
CA SER A 133 -4.32 13.63 4.39
C SER A 133 -3.32 12.59 3.88
N PHE A 134 -3.69 11.31 3.92
CA PHE A 134 -2.89 10.22 3.38
C PHE A 134 -2.61 10.38 1.89
N LEU A 135 -3.63 10.69 1.08
CA LEU A 135 -3.48 10.86 -0.37
C LEU A 135 -2.55 12.04 -0.71
N SER A 136 -2.60 13.13 0.06
CA SER A 136 -1.66 14.24 -0.07
C SER A 136 -0.21 13.80 0.26
N LEU A 137 -0.02 13.00 1.31
CA LEU A 137 1.29 12.42 1.63
C LEU A 137 1.78 11.43 0.55
N ALA A 138 0.85 10.72 -0.09
CA ALA A 138 1.09 9.90 -1.28
C ALA A 138 1.32 10.72 -2.56
N ARG A 139 1.40 12.05 -2.46
CA ARG A 139 1.65 13.02 -3.54
C ARG A 139 0.55 13.08 -4.60
N MET A 140 -0.66 12.64 -4.27
CA MET A 140 -1.85 12.87 -5.08
C MET A 140 -2.26 14.34 -4.98
N CYS A 141 -2.67 14.92 -6.09
CA CYS A 141 -3.22 16.26 -6.18
C CYS A 141 -4.75 16.16 -6.15
N ALA A 142 -5.40 16.86 -5.23
CA ALA A 142 -6.86 17.00 -5.26
C ALA A 142 -7.29 17.81 -6.48
N THR A 143 -8.49 17.55 -6.98
CA THR A 143 -9.16 18.40 -7.97
C THR A 143 -10.26 19.23 -7.29
N ASP A 144 -11.06 19.94 -8.08
CA ASP A 144 -12.24 20.66 -7.57
C ASP A 144 -13.33 19.70 -7.07
N ASP A 145 -13.33 18.44 -7.54
CA ASP A 145 -14.12 17.35 -6.98
C ASP A 145 -13.38 16.71 -5.80
N GLU A 146 -14.01 16.72 -4.62
CA GLU A 146 -13.44 16.21 -3.37
C GLU A 146 -13.16 14.70 -3.38
N ASN A 147 -13.77 13.95 -4.30
CA ASN A 147 -13.55 12.52 -4.47
C ASN A 147 -12.67 12.22 -5.69
N HIS A 148 -12.09 13.23 -6.36
CA HIS A 148 -11.20 13.01 -7.49
C HIS A 148 -9.80 13.56 -7.23
N TYR A 149 -8.82 12.66 -7.36
CA TYR A 149 -7.40 12.93 -7.20
C TYR A 149 -6.61 12.54 -8.44
N THR A 150 -5.54 13.27 -8.72
CA THR A 150 -4.66 13.03 -9.86
C THR A 150 -3.19 12.96 -9.46
N ARG A 151 -2.38 12.27 -10.27
CA ARG A 151 -0.92 12.23 -10.12
C ARG A 151 -0.29 12.16 -11.50
N LEU A 152 0.53 13.16 -11.83
CA LEU A 152 1.39 13.08 -13.01
C LEU A 152 2.54 12.10 -12.77
N VAL A 153 2.78 11.25 -13.77
CA VAL A 153 3.86 10.29 -13.86
C VAL A 153 4.59 10.57 -15.18
N ASN A 154 5.86 10.96 -15.10
CA ASN A 154 6.64 11.24 -16.30
C ASN A 154 6.85 9.95 -17.11
N ASN A 155 7.22 10.08 -18.38
CA ASN A 155 7.65 8.92 -19.18
C ASN A 155 8.77 8.15 -18.47
N ASP A 156 8.69 6.82 -18.60
CA ASP A 156 9.67 5.86 -18.09
C ASP A 156 9.87 5.88 -16.56
N GLU A 157 9.13 6.72 -15.83
CA GLU A 157 9.06 6.68 -14.38
C GLU A 157 8.01 5.67 -13.89
N GLY A 158 8.40 4.85 -12.92
CA GLY A 158 7.45 4.09 -12.11
C GLY A 158 6.77 4.99 -11.06
N PHE A 159 5.55 4.64 -10.68
CA PHE A 159 4.90 5.24 -9.51
C PHE A 159 4.35 4.15 -8.60
N THR A 160 4.32 4.42 -7.29
CA THR A 160 3.68 3.56 -6.30
C THR A 160 2.27 4.08 -6.08
N PRO A 161 1.21 3.36 -6.48
CA PRO A 161 -0.16 3.78 -6.24
C PRO A 161 -0.47 3.90 -4.73
N PRO A 162 -1.42 4.74 -4.32
CA PRO A 162 -1.73 4.96 -2.89
C PRO A 162 -2.07 3.67 -2.13
N GLY A 163 -2.76 2.73 -2.77
CA GLY A 163 -3.07 1.41 -2.20
C GLY A 163 -1.80 0.65 -1.81
N LEU A 164 -0.93 0.42 -2.79
CA LEU A 164 0.34 -0.26 -2.56
C LEU A 164 1.24 0.51 -1.58
N LEU A 165 1.27 1.84 -1.66
CA LEU A 165 2.04 2.65 -0.71
C LEU A 165 1.56 2.44 0.74
N MET A 166 0.25 2.33 0.97
CA MET A 166 -0.29 2.00 2.29
C MET A 166 0.24 0.66 2.77
N GLY A 167 0.16 -0.38 1.94
CA GLY A 167 0.66 -1.72 2.26
C GLY A 167 2.15 -1.75 2.58
N LEU A 168 2.98 -1.12 1.75
CA LEU A 168 4.43 -1.07 1.94
C LEU A 168 4.82 -0.30 3.22
N MET A 169 4.16 0.84 3.48
CA MET A 169 4.40 1.62 4.69
C MET A 169 3.92 0.88 5.94
N TYR A 170 2.80 0.16 5.85
CA TYR A 170 2.29 -0.68 6.93
C TYR A 170 3.30 -1.76 7.29
N ALA A 171 3.76 -2.53 6.30
CA ALA A 171 4.77 -3.57 6.51
C ALA A 171 6.07 -2.99 7.10
N TRP A 172 6.56 -1.87 6.57
CA TRP A 172 7.75 -1.18 7.11
C TRP A 172 7.55 -0.69 8.54
N TYR A 173 6.36 -0.19 8.89
CA TYR A 173 6.09 0.34 10.22
C TYR A 173 5.99 -0.79 11.27
N VAL A 174 5.41 -1.92 10.89
CA VAL A 174 5.37 -3.13 11.73
C VAL A 174 6.81 -3.62 11.99
N ASP A 175 7.57 -3.84 10.92
CA ASP A 175 8.98 -4.20 10.97
C ASP A 175 9.70 -3.71 9.72
N ASN A 176 10.69 -2.82 9.91
CA ASN A 176 11.39 -2.17 8.81
C ASN A 176 12.07 -3.15 7.85
N ARG A 177 12.38 -4.38 8.29
CA ARG A 177 12.99 -5.44 7.48
C ARG A 177 12.05 -5.94 6.40
N LEU A 178 10.73 -5.89 6.61
CA LEU A 178 9.72 -6.38 5.70
C LEU A 178 9.60 -5.55 4.41
N ALA A 179 10.04 -4.29 4.45
CA ALA A 179 10.03 -3.39 3.31
C ALA A 179 11.30 -2.53 3.29
N SER A 180 12.44 -3.19 3.11
CA SER A 180 13.78 -2.55 3.06
C SER A 180 13.92 -1.44 2.00
N HIS A 181 13.15 -1.49 0.92
CA HIS A 181 13.11 -0.43 -0.09
C HIS A 181 12.43 0.86 0.42
N ILE A 182 11.51 0.75 1.38
CA ILE A 182 10.99 1.91 2.12
C ILE A 182 12.06 2.43 3.08
N GLU A 183 12.79 1.55 3.78
CA GLU A 183 13.91 1.95 4.65
C GLU A 183 14.98 2.75 3.87
N TYR A 184 15.35 2.29 2.67
CA TYR A 184 16.23 3.04 1.79
C TYR A 184 15.69 4.43 1.47
N LYS A 185 14.38 4.55 1.15
CA LYS A 185 13.75 5.86 0.98
C LYS A 185 13.80 6.68 2.27
N MET A 186 13.69 6.09 3.46
CA MET A 186 13.77 6.83 4.72
C MET A 186 15.18 7.36 5.05
N SER A 187 16.23 6.88 4.37
CA SER A 187 17.61 7.32 4.60
C SER A 187 17.83 8.84 4.49
N VAL A 188 17.05 9.57 3.70
CA VAL A 188 17.15 11.05 3.63
C VAL A 188 16.96 11.70 5.00
N MET A 189 16.21 11.05 5.90
CA MET A 189 15.94 11.57 7.23
C MET A 189 17.16 11.44 8.15
N LYS A 190 18.13 10.59 7.80
CA LYS A 190 19.37 10.36 8.55
C LYS A 190 20.51 11.31 8.15
N ILE A 191 20.32 12.10 7.09
CA ILE A 191 21.32 13.04 6.58
C ILE A 191 21.13 14.39 7.27
N ASN A 192 22.24 15.06 7.61
CA ASN A 192 22.19 16.43 8.15
C ASN A 192 21.47 17.36 7.16
N GLN A 193 20.37 17.94 7.64
CA GLN A 193 19.54 18.79 6.83
C GLN A 193 20.24 20.14 6.61
N THR A 194 20.51 20.47 5.35
CA THR A 194 21.04 21.78 4.94
C THR A 194 20.04 22.46 4.01
N ASN A 195 20.01 23.79 3.99
CA ASN A 195 19.13 24.58 3.12
C ASN A 195 19.65 24.70 1.67
N LEU A 196 20.70 23.97 1.31
CA LEU A 196 21.28 24.04 -0.03
C LEU A 196 20.31 23.50 -1.11
N ILE A 197 19.48 22.52 -0.77
CA ILE A 197 18.49 21.93 -1.68
C ILE A 197 17.12 21.89 -0.98
N PRO A 198 16.25 22.90 -1.18
CA PRO A 198 14.95 22.99 -0.51
C PRO A 198 14.03 21.77 -0.71
N GLU A 199 14.10 21.12 -1.86
CA GLU A 199 13.31 19.91 -2.15
C GLU A 199 13.70 18.72 -1.26
N GLN A 200 14.96 18.62 -0.80
CA GLN A 200 15.37 17.58 0.14
C GLN A 200 14.70 17.77 1.50
N LEU A 201 14.58 19.02 1.98
CA LEU A 201 13.87 19.33 3.21
C LEU A 201 12.37 19.03 3.10
N LYS A 202 11.75 19.43 1.98
CA LYS A 202 10.34 19.10 1.73
C LYS A 202 10.11 17.59 1.70
N MET A 203 11.03 16.83 1.09
CA MET A 203 10.97 15.38 1.05
C MET A 203 11.13 14.74 2.44
N ALA A 204 12.11 15.18 3.23
CA ALA A 204 12.32 14.70 4.59
C ALA A 204 11.12 15.03 5.50
N GLY A 205 10.58 16.25 5.40
CA GLY A 205 9.39 16.66 6.13
C GLY A 205 8.15 15.84 5.75
N ARG A 206 7.93 15.56 4.46
CA ARG A 206 6.83 14.70 4.02
C ARG A 206 6.97 13.26 4.54
N ARG A 207 8.19 12.69 4.53
CA ARG A 207 8.46 11.35 5.08
C ARG A 207 8.21 11.30 6.58
N SER A 208 8.67 12.30 7.32
CA SER A 208 8.39 12.43 8.76
C SER A 208 6.89 12.48 9.05
N ARG A 209 6.12 13.25 8.27
CA ARG A 209 4.66 13.28 8.38
C ARG A 209 3.99 11.96 7.99
N MET A 210 4.51 11.23 7.01
CA MET A 210 4.02 9.89 6.69
C MET A 210 4.23 8.93 7.86
N ILE A 211 5.41 8.94 8.47
CA ILE A 211 5.69 8.12 9.66
C ILE A 211 4.76 8.51 10.82
N GLY A 212 4.59 9.81 11.07
CA GLY A 212 3.64 10.32 12.07
C GLY A 212 2.20 9.91 11.78
N PHE A 213 1.76 9.93 10.51
CA PHE A 213 0.44 9.45 10.12
C PHE A 213 0.24 7.97 10.48
N PHE A 214 1.21 7.11 10.17
CA PHE A 214 1.13 5.70 10.54
C PHE A 214 1.14 5.52 12.05
N LYS A 215 2.02 6.21 12.77
CA LYS A 215 2.09 6.15 14.23
C LYS A 215 0.77 6.57 14.89
N ASP A 216 0.31 7.79 14.61
CA ASP A 216 -0.74 8.44 15.38
C ASP A 216 -2.14 8.01 14.91
N ILE A 217 -2.32 7.74 13.61
CA ILE A 217 -3.64 7.46 13.01
C ILE A 217 -3.85 5.96 12.79
N VAL A 218 -2.87 5.28 12.17
CA VAL A 218 -3.01 3.86 11.83
C VAL A 218 -2.80 3.00 13.07
N PHE A 219 -1.68 3.18 13.77
CA PHE A 219 -1.30 2.34 14.91
C PHE A 219 -1.71 2.90 16.27
N LYS A 220 -2.11 4.19 16.35
CA LYS A 220 -2.58 4.89 17.55
C LYS A 220 -1.60 4.84 18.73
N GLN A 221 -0.34 5.21 18.48
CA GLN A 221 0.77 5.20 19.45
C GLN A 221 1.34 6.60 19.73
#